data_AF-F4ICI7-F1
#
_entry.id   AF-F4ICI7-F1
#
_cell.length_a   1.000
_cell.length_b   1.000
_cell.length_c   1.000
_cell.angle_alpha   90.00
_cell.angle_beta   90.00
_cell.angle_gamma   90.00
#
_symmetry.space_group_name_H-M   'P 1'
#
loop_
_entity.id
_entity.type
_entity.pdbx_description
1 polymer ?
#
loop_
_entity_poly.entity_id
_entity_poly.type
_entity_poly.pdbx_seq_one_letter_code
_entity_poly.pdbx_strand_id
1 'polypeptide(L)'
;MMKVSVHILTTYLAVVSVLCFWCRLFFWGGAFAVGSLLQFLYVISVIDRLPFTMLVLRKALKLVWGLPKVIMVAHAFTVVMLLWMSLWSFGAAGVVASSMGDEGRWWLLVVLSVSLFWTGAVLCNTVHVIVSGMVFHVLFHCGQEESSSLPPSSLVDSLRYAVTTSFGSICYGSLFTAAIRTLRWEIRGFRSKICGNECLLCCVDFLFHLVETLVRFFNKYAYVQIAVYGKGFNKSARDAWELFQSTGVEALVAYDCSGAVLLMGTIFGGLITGSCIGIWAWIKYSDRVIMVASTAMLMGMVLEWW
;
A
#
# COMPACT_ATOMS: atom_id res chain seq x y z
N MET A 1 14.53 -18.41 7.14
CA MET A 1 13.80 -18.26 5.86
C MET A 1 13.75 -16.81 5.38
N MET A 2 13.39 -15.81 6.20
CA MET A 2 13.32 -14.41 5.74
C MET A 2 14.69 -13.80 5.35
N LYS A 3 15.78 -14.06 6.10
CA LYS A 3 17.15 -13.66 5.69
C LYS A 3 17.49 -14.18 4.29
N VAL A 4 17.18 -15.45 4.02
CA VAL A 4 17.39 -16.08 2.71
C VAL A 4 16.55 -15.39 1.64
N SER A 5 15.26 -15.14 1.89
CA SER A 5 14.38 -14.43 0.95
C SER A 5 14.86 -13.01 0.62
N VAL A 6 15.39 -12.31 1.61
CA VAL A 6 15.91 -10.95 1.45
C VAL A 6 17.20 -10.96 0.62
N HIS A 7 18.11 -11.89 0.88
CA HIS A 7 19.31 -12.07 0.07
C HIS A 7 18.98 -12.53 -1.36
N ILE A 8 17.95 -13.38 -1.54
CA ILE A 8 17.46 -13.80 -2.87
C ILE A 8 16.93 -12.60 -3.66
N LEU A 9 16.22 -11.67 -3.04
CA LEU A 9 15.77 -10.46 -3.73
C LEU A 9 16.96 -9.59 -4.19
N THR A 10 17.97 -9.41 -3.33
CA THR A 10 19.17 -8.65 -3.67
C THR A 10 19.94 -9.28 -4.83
N THR A 11 20.11 -10.61 -4.81
CA THR A 11 20.77 -11.34 -5.90
C THR A 11 19.95 -11.32 -7.18
N TYR A 12 18.62 -11.44 -7.09
CA TYR A 12 17.72 -11.34 -8.24
C TYR A 12 17.83 -9.97 -8.92
N LEU A 13 17.79 -8.87 -8.17
CA LEU A 13 17.99 -7.50 -8.68
C LEU A 13 19.36 -7.35 -9.36
N ALA A 14 20.41 -7.92 -8.79
CA ALA A 14 21.76 -7.88 -9.37
C ALA A 14 21.84 -8.67 -10.69
N VAL A 15 21.22 -9.85 -10.76
CA VAL A 15 21.16 -10.66 -11.99
C VAL A 15 20.38 -9.95 -13.08
N VAL A 16 19.22 -9.37 -12.77
CA VAL A 16 18.41 -8.59 -13.73
C VAL A 16 19.20 -7.39 -14.25
N SER A 17 19.94 -6.69 -13.38
CA SER A 17 20.85 -5.62 -13.79
C SER A 17 21.86 -6.09 -14.84
N VAL A 18 22.56 -7.20 -14.60
CA VAL A 18 23.55 -7.75 -15.53
C VAL A 18 22.91 -8.13 -16.87
N LEU A 19 21.72 -8.75 -16.84
CA LEU A 19 20.97 -9.09 -18.06
C LEU A 19 20.55 -7.83 -18.84
N CYS A 20 20.13 -6.76 -18.16
CA CYS A 20 19.81 -5.48 -18.81
C CYS A 20 21.05 -4.86 -19.48
N PHE A 21 22.23 -4.92 -18.87
CA PHE A 21 23.47 -4.48 -19.51
C PHE A 21 23.82 -5.32 -20.75
N TRP A 22 23.59 -6.63 -20.69
CA TRP A 22 23.80 -7.52 -21.84
C TRP A 22 22.87 -7.20 -23.02
N CYS A 23 21.63 -6.81 -22.73
CA CYS A 23 20.63 -6.40 -23.72
C CYS A 23 20.77 -4.93 -24.18
N ARG A 24 21.89 -4.25 -23.87
CA ARG A 24 22.15 -2.83 -24.18
C ARG A 24 21.13 -1.84 -23.59
N LEU A 25 20.40 -2.24 -22.55
CA LEU A 25 19.44 -1.40 -21.81
C LEU A 25 20.15 -0.70 -20.64
N PHE A 26 21.06 0.24 -20.95
CA PHE A 26 21.95 0.88 -19.97
C PHE A 26 21.20 1.60 -18.83
N PHE A 27 20.11 2.30 -19.13
CA PHE A 27 19.31 3.01 -18.13
C PHE A 27 18.70 2.06 -17.09
N TRP A 28 18.04 1.00 -17.55
CA TRP A 28 17.40 0.00 -16.67
C TRP A 28 18.43 -0.83 -15.91
N GLY A 29 19.55 -1.19 -16.55
CA GLY A 29 20.67 -1.86 -15.89
C GLY A 29 21.23 -1.04 -14.73
N GLY A 30 21.45 0.27 -14.94
CA GLY A 30 21.87 1.19 -13.88
C GLY A 30 20.85 1.29 -12.74
N ALA A 31 19.56 1.42 -13.06
CA ALA A 31 18.50 1.52 -12.05
C ALA A 31 18.42 0.26 -11.16
N PHE A 32 18.49 -0.94 -11.75
CA PHE A 32 18.49 -2.19 -10.98
C PHE A 32 19.78 -2.41 -10.19
N ALA A 33 20.94 -1.97 -10.69
CA ALA A 33 22.20 -2.03 -9.96
C ALA A 33 22.17 -1.14 -8.71
N VAL A 34 21.73 0.11 -8.85
CA VAL A 34 21.55 1.04 -7.72
C VAL A 34 20.51 0.51 -6.74
N GLY A 35 19.39 -0.02 -7.24
CA GLY A 35 18.37 -0.66 -6.42
C GLY A 35 18.90 -1.84 -5.61
N SER A 36 19.73 -2.71 -6.20
CA SER A 36 20.37 -3.83 -5.51
C SER A 36 21.33 -3.35 -4.41
N LEU A 37 22.13 -2.32 -4.68
CA LEU A 37 23.06 -1.74 -3.70
C LEU A 37 22.31 -1.12 -2.51
N LEU A 38 21.31 -0.28 -2.78
CA LEU A 38 20.50 0.34 -1.73
C LEU A 38 19.78 -0.70 -0.88
N GLN A 39 19.22 -1.72 -1.53
CA GLN A 39 18.59 -2.85 -0.86
C GLN A 39 19.59 -3.59 0.03
N PHE A 40 20.81 -3.85 -0.44
CA PHE A 40 21.85 -4.50 0.35
C PHE A 40 22.23 -3.68 1.59
N LEU A 41 22.45 -2.38 1.43
CA LEU A 41 22.78 -1.46 2.53
C LEU A 41 21.66 -1.37 3.57
N TYR A 42 20.40 -1.33 3.11
CA TYR A 42 19.23 -1.34 3.99
C TYR A 42 19.18 -2.64 4.82
N VAL A 43 19.42 -3.79 4.19
CA VAL A 43 19.37 -5.10 4.87
C VAL A 43 20.44 -5.21 5.95
N ILE A 44 21.64 -4.71 5.70
CA ILE A 44 22.70 -4.62 6.71
C ILE A 44 22.25 -3.74 7.88
N SER A 45 21.64 -2.59 7.58
CA SER A 45 21.19 -1.63 8.61
C SER A 45 20.08 -2.18 9.52
N VAL A 46 19.28 -3.14 9.02
CA VAL A 46 18.08 -3.64 9.71
C VAL A 46 18.26 -5.08 10.23
N ILE A 47 19.40 -5.72 9.99
CA ILE A 47 19.61 -7.15 10.25
C ILE A 47 19.34 -7.57 11.70
N ASP A 48 19.64 -6.68 12.66
CA ASP A 48 19.44 -6.91 14.09
C ASP A 48 17.97 -6.88 14.51
N ARG A 49 17.11 -6.19 13.74
CA ARG A 49 15.67 -6.03 14.01
C ARG A 49 14.79 -7.05 13.27
N LEU A 50 15.34 -7.73 12.27
CA LEU A 50 14.66 -8.80 11.51
C LEU A 50 14.11 -9.96 12.36
N PRO A 51 14.79 -10.50 13.39
CA PRO A 51 14.27 -11.66 14.12
C PRO A 51 12.97 -11.36 14.89
N PHE A 52 12.88 -10.20 15.52
CA PHE A 52 11.66 -9.75 16.20
C PHE A 52 10.51 -9.55 15.21
N THR A 53 10.76 -8.81 14.12
CA THR A 53 9.78 -8.56 13.05
C THR A 53 9.27 -9.88 12.46
N MET A 54 10.14 -10.87 12.27
CA MET A 54 9.78 -12.20 11.76
C MET A 54 8.85 -12.95 12.71
N LEU A 55 9.08 -12.87 14.02
CA LEU A 55 8.23 -13.54 15.01
C LEU A 55 6.82 -12.95 14.99
N VAL A 56 6.72 -11.62 14.98
CA VAL A 56 5.45 -10.89 14.91
C VAL A 56 4.73 -11.21 13.60
N LEU A 57 5.42 -11.12 12.46
CA LEU A 57 4.83 -11.40 11.15
C LEU A 57 4.39 -12.86 11.02
N ARG A 58 5.17 -13.84 11.51
CA ARG A 58 4.80 -15.26 11.47
C ARG A 58 3.55 -15.54 12.31
N LYS A 59 3.44 -14.93 13.49
CA LYS A 59 2.25 -15.04 14.34
C LYS A 59 1.03 -14.40 13.67
N ALA A 60 1.20 -13.20 13.10
CA ALA A 60 0.14 -12.51 12.36
C ALA A 60 -0.34 -13.33 11.15
N LEU A 61 0.60 -13.84 10.32
CA LEU A 61 0.28 -14.68 9.17
C LEU A 61 -0.47 -15.95 9.59
N LYS A 62 0.00 -16.65 10.62
CA LYS A 62 -0.67 -17.87 11.11
C LYS A 62 -2.12 -17.58 11.55
N LEU A 63 -2.36 -16.42 12.16
CA LEU A 63 -3.69 -15.98 12.55
C LEU A 63 -4.57 -15.68 11.34
N VAL A 64 -4.05 -14.95 10.33
CA VAL A 64 -4.79 -14.62 9.11
C VAL A 64 -5.11 -15.86 8.27
N TRP A 65 -4.15 -16.78 8.12
CA TRP A 65 -4.36 -18.05 7.42
C TRP A 65 -5.37 -18.97 8.10
N GLY A 66 -5.51 -18.86 9.43
CA GLY A 66 -6.57 -19.54 10.18
C GLY A 66 -7.97 -18.99 9.92
N LEU A 67 -8.08 -17.84 9.25
CA LEU A 67 -9.32 -17.12 8.97
C LEU A 67 -9.54 -17.02 7.45
N PRO A 68 -9.97 -18.10 6.76
CA PRO A 68 -10.17 -18.10 5.29
C PRO A 68 -11.14 -17.00 4.83
N LYS A 69 -12.04 -16.68 5.74
CA LYS A 69 -13.04 -15.64 5.69
C LYS A 69 -12.45 -14.21 5.55
N VAL A 70 -11.32 -13.91 6.19
CA VAL A 70 -10.59 -12.64 6.03
C VAL A 70 -9.98 -12.54 4.63
N ILE A 71 -9.42 -13.64 4.14
CA ILE A 71 -8.84 -13.74 2.80
C ILE A 71 -9.92 -13.51 1.74
N MET A 72 -11.11 -14.10 1.91
CA MET A 72 -12.25 -13.90 1.01
C MET A 72 -12.69 -12.43 0.94
N VAL A 73 -12.78 -11.74 2.09
CA VAL A 73 -13.13 -10.32 2.13
C VAL A 73 -12.07 -9.47 1.42
N ALA A 74 -10.78 -9.71 1.65
CA ALA A 74 -9.71 -9.00 0.97
C ALA A 74 -9.83 -9.13 -0.56
N HIS A 75 -9.99 -10.36 -1.07
CA HIS A 75 -10.16 -10.60 -2.51
C HIS A 75 -11.41 -9.93 -3.08
N ALA A 76 -12.53 -9.94 -2.35
CA ALA A 76 -13.75 -9.26 -2.77
C ALA A 76 -13.53 -7.73 -2.90
N PHE A 77 -12.86 -7.12 -1.92
CA PHE A 77 -12.53 -5.69 -1.98
C PHE A 77 -11.53 -5.36 -3.10
N THR A 78 -10.58 -6.25 -3.41
CA THR A 78 -9.70 -6.10 -4.58
C THR A 78 -10.49 -6.09 -5.88
N VAL A 79 -11.47 -6.99 -6.05
CA VAL A 79 -12.34 -7.00 -7.23
C VAL A 79 -13.14 -5.70 -7.35
N VAL A 80 -13.71 -5.21 -6.23
CA VAL A 80 -14.42 -3.93 -6.20
C VAL A 80 -13.50 -2.78 -6.61
N MET A 81 -12.26 -2.77 -6.13
CA MET A 81 -11.27 -1.76 -6.51
C MET A 81 -10.94 -1.82 -8.01
N LEU A 82 -10.78 -3.01 -8.60
CA LEU A 82 -10.54 -3.17 -10.03
C LEU A 82 -11.72 -2.68 -10.89
N LEU A 83 -12.94 -2.96 -10.47
CA LEU A 83 -14.15 -2.44 -11.12
C LEU A 83 -14.20 -0.91 -11.04
N TRP A 84 -13.88 -0.35 -9.87
CA TRP A 84 -13.80 1.10 -9.68
C TRP A 84 -12.73 1.74 -10.56
N MET A 85 -11.52 1.16 -10.63
CA MET A 85 -10.43 1.62 -11.50
C MET A 85 -10.85 1.59 -12.98
N SER A 86 -11.61 0.58 -13.40
CA SER A 86 -12.12 0.47 -14.77
C SER A 86 -13.14 1.58 -15.08
N LEU A 87 -14.09 1.80 -14.16
CA LEU A 87 -15.07 2.88 -14.27
C LEU A 87 -14.40 4.26 -14.30
N TRP A 88 -13.41 4.48 -13.44
CA TRP A 88 -12.64 5.71 -13.40
C TRP A 88 -11.86 5.95 -14.69
N SER A 89 -11.19 4.92 -15.21
CA SER A 89 -10.43 5.01 -16.47
C SER A 89 -11.33 5.36 -17.65
N PHE A 90 -12.54 4.79 -17.68
CA PHE A 90 -13.55 5.15 -18.67
C PHE A 90 -14.00 6.62 -18.54
N GLY A 91 -14.27 7.08 -17.31
CA GLY A 91 -14.62 8.48 -17.04
C GLY A 91 -13.51 9.47 -17.42
N ALA A 92 -12.26 9.18 -17.07
CA ALA A 92 -11.11 9.98 -17.42
C ALA A 92 -10.90 10.05 -18.95
N ALA A 93 -11.02 8.91 -19.65
CA ALA A 93 -10.94 8.88 -21.11
C ALA A 93 -12.06 9.72 -21.76
N GLY A 94 -13.27 9.67 -21.22
CA GLY A 94 -14.40 10.51 -21.68
C GLY A 94 -14.15 12.01 -21.51
N VAL A 95 -13.56 12.44 -20.38
CA VAL A 95 -13.20 13.84 -20.13
C VAL A 95 -12.05 14.31 -21.03
N VAL A 96 -11.11 13.44 -21.36
CA VAL A 96 -10.02 13.78 -22.29
C VAL A 96 -10.51 13.87 -23.73
N ALA A 97 -11.48 13.04 -24.11
CA ALA A 97 -12.07 13.01 -25.46
C ALA A 97 -13.14 14.08 -25.69
N SER A 98 -13.67 14.72 -24.64
CA SER A 98 -14.67 15.77 -24.79
C SER A 98 -14.05 17.07 -25.32
N SER A 99 -14.78 17.78 -26.18
CA SER A 99 -14.39 19.08 -26.72
C SER A 99 -14.63 20.23 -25.72
N MET A 100 -14.40 19.99 -24.42
CA MET A 100 -14.54 21.00 -23.37
C MET A 100 -13.35 21.95 -23.37
N GLY A 101 -13.57 23.20 -22.97
CA GLY A 101 -12.48 24.18 -22.80
C GLY A 101 -11.42 23.70 -21.81
N ASP A 102 -10.17 24.14 -22.00
CA ASP A 102 -9.00 23.66 -21.25
C ASP A 102 -9.15 23.79 -19.72
N GLU A 103 -9.77 24.85 -19.24
CA GLU A 103 -10.03 25.04 -17.81
C GLU A 103 -11.04 24.04 -17.25
N GLY A 104 -12.14 23.79 -17.97
CA GLY A 104 -13.17 22.85 -17.54
C GLY A 104 -12.66 21.41 -17.53
N ARG A 105 -11.86 21.03 -18.53
CA ARG A 105 -11.21 19.72 -18.60
C ARG A 105 -10.25 19.51 -17.43
N TRP A 106 -9.45 20.51 -17.08
CA TRP A 106 -8.53 20.41 -15.96
C TRP A 106 -9.26 20.24 -14.63
N TRP A 107 -10.27 21.07 -14.33
CA TRP A 107 -11.06 20.94 -13.09
C TRP A 107 -11.75 19.58 -12.96
N LEU A 108 -12.31 19.05 -14.05
CA LEU A 108 -12.93 17.71 -14.05
C LEU A 108 -11.91 16.60 -13.78
N LEU A 109 -10.69 16.72 -14.33
CA LEU A 109 -9.61 15.77 -14.03
C LEU A 109 -9.20 15.85 -12.56
N VAL A 110 -9.11 17.04 -11.96
CA VAL A 110 -8.81 17.19 -10.52
C VAL A 110 -9.87 16.49 -9.67
N VAL A 111 -11.16 16.74 -9.95
CA VAL A 111 -12.27 16.12 -9.20
C VAL A 111 -12.26 14.60 -9.37
N LEU A 112 -12.01 14.11 -10.59
CA LEU A 112 -11.85 12.67 -10.86
C LEU A 112 -10.67 12.10 -10.08
N SER A 113 -9.52 12.76 -10.04
CA SER A 113 -8.35 12.31 -9.28
C SER A 113 -8.62 12.27 -7.78
N VAL A 114 -9.30 13.28 -7.22
CA VAL A 114 -9.74 13.25 -5.81
C VAL A 114 -10.63 12.04 -5.55
N SER A 115 -11.60 11.78 -6.43
CA SER A 115 -12.50 10.63 -6.31
C SER A 115 -11.75 9.30 -6.37
N LEU A 116 -10.74 9.17 -7.23
CA LEU A 116 -9.91 7.96 -7.31
C LEU A 116 -9.16 7.70 -6.02
N PHE A 117 -8.42 8.70 -5.53
CA PHE A 117 -7.61 8.56 -4.33
C PHE A 117 -8.47 8.38 -3.08
N TRP A 118 -9.64 9.04 -3.03
CA TRP A 118 -10.57 8.92 -1.92
C TRP A 118 -11.21 7.54 -1.87
N THR A 119 -11.81 7.06 -2.96
CA THR A 119 -12.43 5.73 -2.98
C THR A 119 -11.40 4.64 -2.72
N GLY A 120 -10.21 4.74 -3.32
CA GLY A 120 -9.12 3.80 -3.04
C GLY A 120 -8.74 3.79 -1.55
N ALA A 121 -8.51 4.97 -0.95
CA ALA A 121 -8.21 5.08 0.47
C ALA A 121 -9.34 4.50 1.35
N VAL A 122 -10.61 4.77 1.02
CA VAL A 122 -11.76 4.23 1.76
C VAL A 122 -11.77 2.70 1.72
N LEU A 123 -11.61 2.09 0.55
CA LEU A 123 -11.62 0.64 0.41
C LEU A 123 -10.47 0.00 1.21
N CYS A 124 -9.27 0.54 1.07
CA CYS A 124 -8.06 0.09 1.77
C CYS A 124 -8.22 0.18 3.30
N ASN A 125 -8.68 1.33 3.79
CA ASN A 125 -8.90 1.57 5.21
C ASN A 125 -10.06 0.72 5.76
N THR A 126 -11.09 0.45 4.94
CA THR A 126 -12.20 -0.44 5.32
C THR A 126 -11.71 -1.87 5.52
N VAL A 127 -10.91 -2.40 4.60
CA VAL A 127 -10.27 -3.72 4.77
C VAL A 127 -9.39 -3.73 6.02
N HIS A 128 -8.59 -2.68 6.25
CA HIS A 128 -7.74 -2.58 7.43
C HIS A 128 -8.54 -2.62 8.74
N VAL A 129 -9.68 -1.92 8.83
CA VAL A 129 -10.58 -1.95 10.00
C VAL A 129 -11.20 -3.33 10.19
N ILE A 130 -11.70 -3.95 9.12
CA ILE A 130 -12.32 -5.29 9.19
C ILE A 130 -11.29 -6.33 9.66
N VAL A 131 -10.09 -6.33 9.07
CA VAL A 131 -9.00 -7.25 9.44
C VAL A 131 -8.58 -7.03 10.89
N SER A 132 -8.40 -5.78 11.31
CA SER A 132 -8.00 -5.44 12.68
C SER A 132 -9.04 -5.88 13.70
N GLY A 133 -10.33 -5.64 13.44
CA GLY A 133 -11.43 -6.04 14.31
C GLY A 133 -11.56 -7.56 14.42
N MET A 134 -11.43 -8.27 13.29
CA MET A 134 -11.44 -9.74 13.25
C MET A 134 -10.27 -10.35 14.02
N VAL A 135 -9.07 -9.83 13.83
CA VAL A 135 -7.86 -10.27 14.55
C VAL A 135 -8.03 -10.04 16.05
N PHE A 136 -8.51 -8.86 16.45
CA PHE A 136 -8.76 -8.55 17.86
C PHE A 136 -9.78 -9.51 18.47
N HIS A 137 -10.92 -9.72 17.80
CA HIS A 137 -11.97 -10.62 18.29
C HIS A 137 -11.45 -12.05 18.47
N VAL A 138 -10.65 -12.55 17.54
CA VAL A 138 -10.06 -13.89 17.64
C VAL A 138 -9.01 -13.98 18.76
N LEU A 139 -8.16 -12.96 18.93
CA LEU A 139 -7.19 -12.95 20.02
C LEU A 139 -7.86 -12.91 21.41
N PHE A 140 -8.92 -12.13 21.57
CA PHE A 140 -9.64 -12.01 22.84
C PHE A 140 -10.47 -13.26 23.16
N HIS A 141 -11.14 -13.86 22.17
CA HIS A 141 -11.96 -15.05 22.39
C HIS A 141 -11.13 -16.34 22.46
N CYS A 142 -10.05 -16.47 21.69
CA CYS A 142 -9.14 -17.63 21.74
C CYS A 142 -8.26 -17.65 23.00
N GLY A 143 -8.18 -16.53 23.74
CA GLY A 143 -7.54 -16.48 25.05
C GLY A 143 -8.46 -16.94 26.20
N GLN A 144 -9.77 -17.05 25.97
CA GLN A 144 -10.75 -17.32 27.02
C GLN A 144 -11.21 -18.78 27.05
N GLU A 145 -11.31 -19.50 25.93
CA GLU A 145 -11.78 -20.90 25.94
C GLU A 145 -11.13 -21.80 24.86
N GLU A 146 -10.48 -22.87 25.31
CA GLU A 146 -10.20 -24.07 24.51
C GLU A 146 -11.50 -24.81 24.17
N SER A 147 -12.29 -24.37 23.20
CA SER A 147 -13.19 -25.29 22.48
C SER A 147 -13.92 -24.64 21.30
N SER A 148 -13.79 -25.31 20.16
CA SER A 148 -14.78 -25.43 19.08
C SER A 148 -15.29 -24.17 18.38
N SER A 149 -14.86 -24.05 17.11
CA SER A 149 -15.54 -23.36 15.99
C SER A 149 -15.81 -21.86 16.15
N LEU A 150 -15.06 -21.07 15.35
CA LEU A 150 -15.38 -19.67 15.07
C LEU A 150 -16.87 -19.56 14.64
N PRO A 151 -17.75 -18.88 15.40
CA PRO A 151 -19.13 -18.76 14.99
C PRO A 151 -19.19 -17.94 13.69
N PRO A 152 -19.91 -18.42 12.66
CA PRO A 152 -19.94 -17.76 11.37
C PRO A 152 -20.53 -16.34 11.39
N SER A 153 -21.21 -15.96 12.47
CA SER A 153 -21.78 -14.64 12.75
C SER A 153 -20.75 -13.54 13.02
N SER A 154 -19.57 -13.83 13.58
CA SER A 154 -18.63 -12.76 14.01
C SER A 154 -18.12 -11.90 12.85
N LEU A 155 -18.05 -12.47 11.64
CA LEU A 155 -17.63 -11.74 10.45
C LEU A 155 -18.74 -10.87 9.87
N VAL A 156 -19.98 -11.36 9.89
CA VAL A 156 -21.13 -10.56 9.47
C VAL A 156 -21.33 -9.41 10.44
N ASP A 157 -21.14 -9.64 11.74
CA ASP A 157 -21.22 -8.60 12.76
C ASP A 157 -20.06 -7.60 12.65
N SER A 158 -18.82 -8.06 12.43
CA SER A 158 -17.67 -7.17 12.22
C SER A 158 -17.77 -6.39 10.91
N LEU A 159 -18.24 -7.00 9.82
CA LEU A 159 -18.52 -6.33 8.54
C LEU A 159 -19.65 -5.33 8.70
N ARG A 160 -20.77 -5.73 9.30
CA ARG A 160 -21.91 -4.85 9.55
C ARG A 160 -21.49 -3.69 10.41
N TYR A 161 -20.67 -3.91 11.43
CA TYR A 161 -20.13 -2.87 12.27
C TYR A 161 -19.20 -1.91 11.50
N ALA A 162 -18.23 -2.44 10.75
CA ALA A 162 -17.31 -1.63 9.95
C ALA A 162 -18.03 -0.79 8.88
N VAL A 163 -19.06 -1.37 8.24
CA VAL A 163 -19.78 -0.78 7.11
C VAL A 163 -20.96 0.09 7.54
N THR A 164 -21.48 -0.03 8.77
CA THR A 164 -22.63 0.78 9.23
C THR A 164 -22.26 1.82 10.29
N THR A 165 -21.65 1.42 11.41
CA THR A 165 -21.37 2.34 12.53
C THR A 165 -20.05 3.08 12.35
N SER A 166 -19.03 2.41 11.80
CA SER A 166 -17.69 3.00 11.65
C SER A 166 -17.42 3.62 10.28
N PHE A 167 -18.27 3.36 9.28
CA PHE A 167 -18.04 3.79 7.89
C PHE A 167 -17.89 5.30 7.73
N GLY A 168 -18.70 6.10 8.44
CA GLY A 168 -18.57 7.56 8.42
C GLY A 168 -17.21 8.06 8.93
N SER A 169 -16.68 7.42 9.98
CA SER A 169 -15.34 7.73 10.52
C SER A 169 -14.23 7.26 9.57
N ILE A 170 -14.42 6.13 8.89
CA ILE A 170 -13.50 5.62 7.87
C ILE A 170 -13.44 6.59 6.68
N CYS A 171 -14.59 7.02 6.18
CA CYS A 171 -14.70 7.99 5.09
C CYS A 171 -14.06 9.33 5.43
N TYR A 172 -14.28 9.83 6.66
CA TYR A 172 -13.69 11.08 7.15
C TYR A 172 -12.16 11.01 7.21
N GLY A 173 -11.59 9.97 7.82
CA GLY A 173 -10.12 9.80 7.86
C GLY A 173 -9.50 9.55 6.48
N SER A 174 -10.24 8.87 5.59
CA SER A 174 -9.78 8.59 4.22
C SER A 174 -9.78 9.86 3.37
N LEU A 175 -10.71 10.78 3.59
CA LEU A 175 -10.75 12.09 2.93
C LEU A 175 -9.49 12.89 3.24
N PHE A 176 -9.03 12.87 4.49
CA PHE A 176 -7.82 13.59 4.90
C PHE A 176 -6.56 13.03 4.19
N THR A 177 -6.47 11.70 4.08
CA THR A 177 -5.39 11.03 3.33
C THR A 177 -5.46 11.34 1.83
N ALA A 178 -6.67 11.33 1.25
CA ALA A 178 -6.90 11.61 -0.16
C ALA A 178 -6.57 13.07 -0.51
N ALA A 179 -6.96 14.02 0.33
CA ALA A 179 -6.65 15.44 0.13
C ALA A 179 -5.14 15.69 0.02
N ILE A 180 -4.34 15.11 0.92
CA ILE A 180 -2.87 15.24 0.88
C ILE A 180 -2.29 14.61 -0.38
N ARG A 181 -2.78 13.43 -0.79
CA ARG A 181 -2.33 12.77 -2.03
C ARG A 181 -2.66 13.57 -3.29
N THR A 182 -3.85 14.13 -3.37
CA THR A 182 -4.24 15.01 -4.48
C THR A 182 -3.38 16.28 -4.49
N LEU A 183 -3.20 16.94 -3.34
CA LEU A 183 -2.30 18.11 -3.23
C LEU A 183 -0.88 17.78 -3.72
N ARG A 184 -0.33 16.60 -3.37
CA ARG A 184 1.00 16.16 -3.83
C ARG A 184 1.02 15.90 -5.34
N TRP A 185 -0.05 15.38 -5.92
CA TRP A 185 -0.18 15.21 -7.37
C TRP A 185 -0.20 16.56 -8.08
N GLU A 186 -0.99 17.52 -7.59
CA GLU A 186 -1.06 18.88 -8.15
C GLU A 186 0.28 19.59 -8.10
N ILE A 187 0.95 19.58 -6.94
CA ILE A 187 2.26 20.24 -6.77
C ILE A 187 3.30 19.64 -7.72
N ARG A 188 3.23 18.34 -8.01
CA ARG A 188 4.07 17.70 -9.04
C ARG A 188 3.67 18.13 -10.46
N GLY A 189 2.38 18.30 -10.72
CA GLY A 189 1.88 18.88 -11.98
C GLY A 189 2.40 20.30 -12.20
N PHE A 190 2.32 21.17 -11.19
CA PHE A 190 2.81 22.56 -11.25
C PHE A 190 4.34 22.66 -11.30
N ARG A 191 5.06 21.71 -10.69
CA ARG A 191 6.52 21.62 -10.78
C ARG A 191 7.04 21.52 -12.21
N SER A 192 6.27 20.93 -13.13
CA SER A 192 6.64 20.90 -14.55
C SER A 192 6.66 22.29 -15.21
N LYS A 193 6.02 23.30 -14.59
CA LYS A 193 5.86 24.66 -15.12
C LYS A 193 6.72 25.72 -14.42
N ILE A 194 7.18 25.47 -13.18
CA ILE A 194 7.94 26.44 -12.39
C ILE A 194 9.43 26.12 -12.46
N CYS A 195 10.13 26.76 -13.40
CA CYS A 195 11.58 26.68 -13.58
C CYS A 195 12.28 27.83 -12.83
N GLY A 196 12.32 27.77 -11.49
CA GLY A 196 12.80 28.92 -10.70
C GLY A 196 13.66 28.63 -9.47
N ASN A 197 13.36 27.58 -8.68
CA ASN A 197 14.16 27.30 -7.48
C ASN A 197 14.06 25.82 -7.05
N GLU A 198 14.96 24.98 -7.57
CA GLU A 198 14.96 23.52 -7.37
C GLU A 198 15.11 23.12 -5.90
N CYS A 199 15.87 23.92 -5.11
CA CYS A 199 16.07 23.67 -3.68
C CYS A 199 14.77 23.82 -2.88
N LEU A 200 14.01 24.88 -3.14
CA LEU A 200 12.74 25.15 -2.45
C LEU A 200 11.69 24.07 -2.82
N LEU A 201 11.66 23.64 -4.08
CA LEU A 201 10.80 22.52 -4.51
C LEU A 201 11.16 21.19 -3.84
N CYS A 202 12.46 20.94 -3.64
CA CYS A 202 12.92 19.74 -2.93
C CYS A 202 12.49 19.76 -1.46
N CYS A 203 12.67 20.89 -0.77
CA CYS A 203 12.24 21.08 0.62
C CYS A 203 10.72 20.92 0.78
N VAL A 204 9.94 21.48 -0.14
CA VAL A 204 8.48 21.34 -0.15
C VAL A 204 8.09 19.88 -0.40
N ASP A 205 8.70 19.20 -1.38
CA ASP A 205 8.39 17.78 -1.63
C ASP A 205 8.69 16.90 -0.42
N PHE A 206 9.82 17.16 0.25
CA PHE A 206 10.20 16.48 1.48
C PHE A 206 9.21 16.74 2.61
N LEU A 207 8.83 18.00 2.84
CA LEU A 207 7.85 18.35 3.88
C LEU A 207 6.50 17.67 3.63
N PHE A 208 6.00 17.71 2.39
CA PHE A 208 4.77 17.02 2.03
C PHE A 208 4.90 15.50 2.18
N HIS A 209 6.06 14.92 1.86
CA HIS A 209 6.31 13.50 2.07
C HIS A 209 6.31 13.12 3.55
N LEU A 210 6.90 13.97 4.40
CA LEU A 210 6.90 13.81 5.84
C LEU A 210 5.48 13.87 6.39
N VAL A 211 4.71 14.90 6.02
CA VAL A 211 3.30 15.07 6.44
C VAL A 211 2.45 13.88 5.98
N GLU A 212 2.57 13.45 4.72
CA GLU A 212 1.84 12.29 4.20
C GLU A 212 2.16 11.01 4.99
N THR A 213 3.43 10.84 5.37
CA THR A 213 3.89 9.68 6.14
C THR A 213 3.35 9.71 7.57
N LEU A 214 3.46 10.85 8.24
CA LEU A 214 2.92 11.04 9.59
C LEU A 214 1.40 10.81 9.62
N VAL A 215 0.67 11.38 8.67
CA VAL A 215 -0.78 11.25 8.61
C VAL A 215 -1.21 9.81 8.36
N ARG A 216 -0.58 9.11 7.41
CA ARG A 216 -0.87 7.69 7.16
C ARG A 216 -0.57 6.84 8.39
N PHE A 217 0.52 7.15 9.09
CA PHE A 217 0.89 6.48 10.32
C PHE A 217 -0.19 6.68 11.38
N PHE A 218 -0.56 7.92 11.73
CA PHE A 218 -1.62 8.18 12.70
C PHE A 218 -2.96 7.55 12.34
N ASN A 219 -3.36 7.65 11.06
CA ASN A 219 -4.60 7.07 10.58
C ASN A 219 -4.63 5.55 10.76
N LYS A 220 -3.50 4.85 10.52
CA LYS A 220 -3.41 3.40 10.71
C LYS A 220 -3.78 2.99 12.13
N TYR A 221 -3.25 3.67 13.15
CA TYR A 221 -3.54 3.36 14.56
C TYR A 221 -4.92 3.83 14.99
N ALA A 222 -5.38 4.98 14.49
CA ALA A 222 -6.75 5.44 14.72
C ALA A 222 -7.77 4.43 14.18
N TYR A 223 -7.51 3.81 13.02
CA TYR A 223 -8.37 2.77 12.45
C TYR A 223 -8.39 1.48 13.29
N VAL A 224 -7.26 1.08 13.89
CA VAL A 224 -7.25 -0.04 14.84
C VAL A 224 -8.12 0.29 16.06
N GLN A 225 -8.01 1.50 16.61
CA GLN A 225 -8.84 1.96 17.73
C GLN A 225 -10.35 1.99 17.38
N ILE A 226 -10.70 2.42 16.17
CA ILE A 226 -12.08 2.36 15.65
C ILE A 226 -12.56 0.90 15.56
N ALA A 227 -11.72 0.00 15.04
CA ALA A 227 -12.07 -1.41 14.88
C ALA A 227 -12.32 -2.11 16.22
N VAL A 228 -11.56 -1.76 17.26
CA VAL A 228 -11.61 -2.41 18.58
C VAL A 228 -12.70 -1.81 19.46
N TYR A 229 -12.76 -0.48 19.56
CA TYR A 229 -13.62 0.21 20.54
C TYR A 229 -14.84 0.87 19.91
N GLY A 230 -14.88 0.99 18.58
CA GLY A 230 -16.08 1.49 17.93
C GLY A 230 -16.37 2.99 18.11
N LYS A 231 -15.34 3.76 18.50
CA LYS A 231 -15.45 5.19 18.74
C LYS A 231 -15.26 5.98 17.44
N GLY A 232 -15.80 7.20 17.39
CA GLY A 232 -15.60 8.10 16.25
C GLY A 232 -14.14 8.48 16.01
N PHE A 233 -13.78 8.82 14.76
CA PHE A 233 -12.40 9.07 14.33
C PHE A 233 -11.60 10.01 15.26
N ASN A 234 -12.16 11.18 15.62
CA ASN A 234 -11.44 12.16 16.44
C ASN A 234 -11.09 11.64 17.84
N LYS A 235 -11.96 10.82 18.45
CA LYS A 235 -11.70 10.23 19.77
C LYS A 235 -10.67 9.12 19.65
N SER A 236 -10.81 8.25 18.66
CA SER A 236 -9.86 7.17 18.37
C SER A 236 -8.45 7.70 18.03
N ALA A 237 -8.36 8.82 17.31
CA ALA A 237 -7.09 9.48 17.00
C ALA A 237 -6.42 10.07 18.25
N ARG A 238 -7.21 10.64 19.18
CA ARG A 238 -6.70 11.12 20.47
C ARG A 238 -6.19 9.98 21.34
N ASP A 239 -6.99 8.93 21.50
CA ASP A 239 -6.61 7.74 22.28
C ASP A 239 -5.33 7.09 21.70
N ALA A 240 -5.21 7.03 20.37
CA ALA A 240 -3.98 6.57 19.71
C ALA A 240 -2.79 7.50 20.01
N TRP A 241 -2.99 8.81 19.97
CA TRP A 241 -1.95 9.80 20.26
C TRP A 241 -1.46 9.75 21.71
N GLU A 242 -2.35 9.58 22.67
CA GLU A 242 -2.00 9.40 24.08
C GLU A 242 -1.17 8.12 24.28
N LEU A 243 -1.56 7.02 23.63
CA LEU A 243 -0.79 5.78 23.63
C LEU A 243 0.61 5.97 23.01
N PHE A 244 0.71 6.83 21.99
CA PHE A 244 1.98 7.19 21.37
C PHE A 244 2.89 7.97 22.30
N GLN A 245 2.34 8.94 23.05
CA GLN A 245 3.09 9.70 24.03
C GLN A 245 3.58 8.83 25.18
N SER A 246 2.76 7.87 25.63
CA SER A 246 3.12 7.00 26.75
C SER A 246 4.13 5.91 26.38
N THR A 247 4.10 5.42 25.15
CA THR A 247 4.93 4.28 24.70
C THR A 247 6.22 4.74 24.00
N GLY A 248 6.28 6.00 23.56
CA GLY A 248 7.39 6.57 22.79
C GLY A 248 7.25 6.31 21.29
N VAL A 249 7.03 7.37 20.51
CA VAL A 249 6.92 7.32 19.03
C VAL A 249 8.19 6.77 18.39
N GLU A 250 9.36 7.13 18.92
CA GLU A 250 10.65 6.65 18.40
C GLU A 250 10.83 5.15 18.54
N ALA A 251 10.38 4.55 19.65
CA ALA A 251 10.47 3.11 19.83
C ALA A 251 9.62 2.40 18.78
N LEU A 252 8.36 2.78 18.61
CA LEU A 252 7.46 2.09 17.68
C LEU A 252 7.89 2.23 16.21
N VAL A 253 8.31 3.43 15.81
CA VAL A 253 8.82 3.69 14.44
C VAL A 253 10.15 2.97 14.22
N ALA A 254 11.03 2.92 15.23
CA ALA A 254 12.26 2.13 15.17
C ALA A 254 11.96 0.62 15.03
N TYR A 255 10.88 0.12 15.63
CA TYR A 255 10.51 -1.29 15.56
C TYR A 255 9.73 -1.68 14.29
N ASP A 256 9.13 -0.73 13.55
CA ASP A 256 8.31 -1.05 12.38
C ASP A 256 9.14 -1.28 11.10
N CYS A 257 9.90 -2.38 11.10
CA CYS A 257 10.52 -2.90 9.86
C CYS A 257 9.52 -3.69 9.00
N SER A 258 8.28 -3.87 9.46
CA SER A 258 7.30 -4.74 8.80
C SER A 258 6.86 -4.17 7.46
N GLY A 259 6.62 -2.86 7.37
CA GLY A 259 6.24 -2.19 6.12
C GLY A 259 7.31 -2.31 5.03
N ALA A 260 8.58 -2.17 5.40
CA ALA A 260 9.68 -2.35 4.48
C ALA A 260 9.84 -3.81 4.02
N VAL A 261 9.70 -4.78 4.93
CA VAL A 261 9.73 -6.21 4.58
C VAL A 261 8.56 -6.57 3.65
N LEU A 262 7.37 -6.02 3.86
CA LEU A 262 6.22 -6.20 2.98
C LEU A 262 6.48 -5.58 1.59
N LEU A 263 7.03 -4.36 1.54
CA LEU A 263 7.44 -3.73 0.28
C LEU A 263 8.48 -4.55 -0.49
N MET A 264 9.44 -5.16 0.20
CA MET A 264 10.39 -6.08 -0.45
C MET A 264 9.71 -7.31 -1.02
N GLY A 265 8.75 -7.88 -0.27
CA GLY A 265 7.92 -8.98 -0.73
C GLY A 265 7.15 -8.62 -2.00
N THR A 266 6.56 -7.43 -2.06
CA THR A 266 5.80 -6.98 -3.23
C THR A 266 6.67 -6.65 -4.43
N ILE A 267 7.88 -6.11 -4.21
CA ILE A 267 8.85 -5.93 -5.29
C ILE A 267 9.26 -7.29 -5.86
N PHE A 268 9.50 -8.27 -5.00
CA PHE A 268 9.86 -9.62 -5.44
C PHE A 268 8.73 -10.30 -6.22
N GLY A 269 7.49 -10.24 -5.74
CA GLY A 269 6.30 -10.76 -6.42
C GLY A 269 6.07 -10.11 -7.79
N GLY A 270 6.14 -8.77 -7.84
CA GLY A 270 6.08 -7.99 -9.07
C GLY A 270 7.18 -8.36 -10.09
N LEU A 271 8.41 -8.58 -9.63
CA LEU A 271 9.52 -9.00 -10.49
C LEU A 271 9.34 -10.41 -11.05
N ILE A 272 8.88 -11.36 -10.23
CA ILE A 272 8.59 -12.73 -10.68
C ILE A 272 7.51 -12.69 -11.74
N THR A 273 6.37 -12.06 -11.45
CA THR A 273 5.24 -11.95 -12.39
C THR A 273 5.65 -11.26 -13.69
N GLY A 274 6.41 -10.17 -13.61
CA GLY A 274 6.98 -9.47 -14.77
C GLY A 274 7.91 -10.36 -15.60
N SER A 275 8.77 -11.16 -14.96
CA SER A 275 9.67 -12.09 -15.66
C SER A 275 8.95 -13.25 -16.33
N CYS A 276 7.96 -13.87 -15.66
CA CYS A 276 7.15 -14.94 -16.22
C CYS A 276 6.34 -14.46 -17.44
N ILE A 277 5.70 -13.30 -17.33
CA ILE A 277 4.91 -12.70 -18.41
C ILE A 277 5.83 -12.19 -19.54
N GLY A 278 7.02 -11.68 -19.22
CA GLY A 278 8.03 -11.30 -20.20
C GLY A 278 8.53 -12.47 -21.03
N ILE A 279 8.82 -13.63 -20.41
CA ILE A 279 9.20 -14.85 -21.12
C ILE A 279 8.06 -15.33 -22.04
N TRP A 280 6.82 -15.32 -21.54
CA TRP A 280 5.66 -15.68 -22.35
C TRP A 280 5.44 -14.72 -23.53
N ALA A 281 5.59 -13.41 -23.30
CA ALA A 281 5.48 -12.40 -24.34
C ALA A 281 6.60 -12.54 -25.38
N TRP A 282 7.81 -12.95 -24.99
CA TRP A 282 8.92 -13.17 -25.90
C TRP A 282 8.66 -14.32 -26.88
N ILE A 283 7.98 -15.37 -26.42
CA ILE A 283 7.59 -16.52 -27.25
C ILE A 283 6.52 -16.12 -28.28
N LYS A 284 5.61 -15.20 -27.94
CA LYS A 284 4.42 -14.91 -28.76
C LYS A 284 4.51 -13.61 -29.57
N TYR A 285 5.14 -12.56 -29.03
CA TYR A 285 5.23 -11.21 -29.62
C TYR A 285 6.56 -10.53 -29.23
N SER A 286 7.64 -10.84 -29.96
CA SER A 286 9.00 -10.35 -29.65
C SER A 286 9.14 -8.81 -29.61
N ASP A 287 8.35 -8.08 -30.40
CA ASP A 287 8.44 -6.61 -30.47
C ASP A 287 7.80 -5.87 -29.28
N ARG A 288 6.99 -6.55 -28.45
CA ARG A 288 6.23 -5.92 -27.35
C ARG A 288 6.60 -6.41 -25.95
N VAL A 289 7.66 -7.20 -25.83
CA VAL A 289 8.07 -7.85 -24.58
C VAL A 289 8.31 -6.85 -23.44
N ILE A 290 9.06 -5.79 -23.70
CA ILE A 290 9.43 -4.80 -22.67
C ILE A 290 8.20 -4.06 -22.14
N MET A 291 7.27 -3.69 -23.03
CA MET A 291 6.04 -3.01 -22.65
C MET A 291 5.08 -3.92 -21.87
N VAL A 292 4.95 -5.19 -22.29
CA VAL A 292 4.07 -6.16 -21.62
C VAL A 292 4.65 -6.60 -20.27
N ALA A 293 5.96 -6.80 -20.17
CA ALA A 293 6.62 -7.18 -18.92
C ALA A 293 6.60 -6.04 -17.89
N SER A 294 6.83 -4.79 -18.30
CA SER A 294 6.79 -3.63 -17.40
C SER A 294 5.39 -3.33 -16.88
N THR A 295 4.37 -3.41 -17.73
CA THR A 295 2.98 -3.24 -17.32
C THR A 295 2.49 -4.37 -16.41
N ALA A 296 2.91 -5.61 -16.67
CA ALA A 296 2.63 -6.76 -15.80
C ALA A 296 3.29 -6.64 -14.42
N MET A 297 4.56 -6.22 -14.37
CA MET A 297 5.28 -5.97 -13.13
C MET A 297 4.61 -4.87 -12.31
N LEU A 298 4.24 -3.75 -12.94
CA LEU A 298 3.53 -2.65 -12.28
C LEU A 298 2.15 -3.07 -11.78
N MET A 299 1.40 -3.84 -12.56
CA MET A 299 0.10 -4.36 -12.13
C MET A 299 0.24 -5.36 -10.97
N GLY A 300 1.25 -6.24 -11.00
CA GLY A 300 1.56 -7.14 -9.88
C GLY A 300 1.87 -6.38 -8.61
N MET A 301 2.74 -5.36 -8.69
CA MET A 301 3.07 -4.51 -7.55
C MET A 301 1.87 -3.74 -7.00
N VAL A 302 1.00 -3.22 -7.86
CA VAL A 302 -0.20 -2.49 -7.46
C VAL A 302 -1.19 -3.44 -6.78
N LEU A 303 -1.42 -4.63 -7.32
CA LEU A 303 -2.36 -5.60 -6.75
C LEU A 303 -1.93 -6.09 -5.36
N GLU A 304 -0.61 -6.18 -5.10
CA GLU A 304 -0.08 -6.63 -3.82
C GLU A 304 0.04 -5.50 -2.78
N TRP A 305 -0.12 -4.23 -3.19
CA TRP A 305 -0.02 -3.05 -2.31
C TRP A 305 -1.37 -2.58 -1.72
N TRP A 306 -2.50 -3.08 -2.24
CA TRP A 306 -3.87 -2.80 -1.75
C TRP A 306 -4.36 -3.95 -0.87
#